data_AF-A0A151SCE4-F1
#
_entry.id   AF-A0A151SCE4-F1
#
_cell.length_a   1.000
_cell.length_b   1.000
_cell.length_c   1.000
_cell.angle_alpha   90.00
_cell.angle_beta   90.00
_cell.angle_gamma   90.00
#
_symmetry.space_group_name_H-M   'P 1'
#
loop_
_entity.id
_entity.type
_entity.pdbx_description
1 polymer ?
#
loop_
_entity_poly.entity_id
_entity_poly.type
_entity_poly.pdbx_seq_one_letter_code
_entity_poly.pdbx_strand_id
1 'polypeptide(L)'
;LIWFEHVESTIKGHKLKQHIINADAIPHEFLSKEDQTKNRVNPFFENFEQQDSLLKSWMLESMESSFKIRVAGCTWCHRIWSVLKMYFASQTKAMVKQIKIQLRNVCKTRSMN
;
A
#
# COMPACT_ATOMS: atom_id res chain seq x y z
N LEU A 1 -8.89 8.01 -3.34
CA LEU A 1 -8.41 7.81 -4.73
C LEU A 1 -7.40 8.88 -5.13
N ILE A 2 -7.68 10.19 -4.96
CA ILE A 2 -6.73 11.27 -5.29
C ILE A 2 -5.35 11.09 -4.65
N TRP A 3 -5.29 10.67 -3.38
CA TRP A 3 -4.02 10.38 -2.71
C TRP A 3 -3.21 9.28 -3.40
N PHE A 4 -3.85 8.23 -3.92
CA PHE A 4 -3.16 7.16 -4.64
C PHE A 4 -2.53 7.66 -5.94
N GLU A 5 -3.26 8.48 -6.71
CA GLU A 5 -2.75 9.08 -7.95
C GLU A 5 -1.54 10.00 -7.67
N HIS A 6 -1.63 10.83 -6.62
CA HIS A 6 -0.54 11.70 -6.20
C HIS A 6 0.69 10.89 -5.79
N VAL A 7 0.50 9.88 -4.93
CA VAL A 7 1.59 9.04 -4.44
C VAL A 7 2.22 8.23 -5.55
N GLU A 8 1.41 7.63 -6.43
CA GLU A 8 1.92 6.87 -7.57
C GLU A 8 2.73 7.76 -8.53
N SER A 9 2.27 8.99 -8.77
CA SER A 9 2.96 9.96 -9.63
C SER A 9 4.32 10.36 -9.03
N THR A 10 4.35 10.69 -7.73
CA THR A 10 5.60 11.04 -7.03
C THR A 10 6.58 9.88 -7.02
N ILE A 11 6.12 8.66 -6.72
CA ILE A 11 6.95 7.45 -6.72
C ILE A 11 7.52 7.15 -8.11
N LYS A 12 6.70 7.29 -9.16
CA LYS A 12 7.16 7.14 -10.55
C LYS A 12 8.23 8.19 -10.89
N GLY A 13 8.02 9.44 -10.50
CA GLY A 13 8.97 10.54 -10.72
C GLY A 13 10.34 10.27 -10.10
N HIS A 14 10.37 9.64 -8.91
CA HIS A 14 11.61 9.28 -8.21
C HIS A 14 12.17 7.92 -8.60
N LYS A 15 11.56 7.21 -9.57
CA LYS A 15 11.94 5.85 -9.98
C LYS A 15 11.87 4.80 -8.85
N LEU A 16 11.04 5.05 -7.84
CA LEU A 16 10.88 4.19 -6.66
C LEU A 16 9.75 3.15 -6.80
N LYS A 17 9.25 2.94 -8.02
CA LYS A 17 8.07 2.08 -8.25
C LYS A 17 8.25 0.66 -7.71
N GLN A 18 9.47 0.14 -7.69
CA GLN A 18 9.81 -1.17 -7.13
C GLN A 18 9.42 -1.34 -5.65
N HIS A 19 9.43 -0.26 -4.86
CA HIS A 19 9.10 -0.29 -3.43
C HIS A 19 7.62 -0.51 -3.12
N ILE A 20 6.73 -0.35 -4.10
CA ILE A 20 5.27 -0.45 -3.89
C ILE A 20 4.59 -1.57 -4.69
N ILE A 21 5.24 -2.16 -5.69
CA ILE A 21 4.60 -3.16 -6.56
C ILE A 21 4.66 -4.55 -5.91
N ASN A 22 5.85 -5.08 -5.62
CA ASN A 22 6.03 -6.49 -5.25
C ASN A 22 7.00 -6.65 -4.08
N ALA A 23 6.73 -7.66 -3.24
CA ALA A 23 7.66 -8.10 -2.21
C ALA A 23 8.93 -8.73 -2.82
N ASP A 24 8.84 -9.30 -4.03
CA ASP A 24 9.98 -9.90 -4.74
C ASP A 24 11.04 -8.88 -5.18
N ALA A 25 10.73 -7.58 -5.12
CA ALA A 25 11.69 -6.53 -5.40
C ALA A 25 12.65 -6.26 -4.22
N ILE A 26 12.37 -6.81 -3.04
CA ILE A 26 13.21 -6.66 -1.85
C ILE A 26 14.46 -7.54 -2.03
N PRO A 27 15.68 -6.96 -2.07
CA PRO A 27 16.91 -7.74 -2.20
C PRO A 27 17.10 -8.69 -1.01
N HIS A 28 17.88 -9.75 -1.19
CA HIS A 28 18.29 -10.59 -0.06
C HIS A 28 19.27 -9.84 0.84
N GLU A 29 19.03 -9.92 2.15
CA GLU A 29 19.85 -9.30 3.20
C GLU A 29 21.29 -9.81 3.19
N PHE A 30 21.49 -11.11 2.91
CA PHE A 30 22.81 -11.74 2.78
C PHE A 30 22.92 -12.45 1.44
N LEU A 31 24.06 -12.28 0.75
CA LEU A 31 24.32 -12.90 -0.55
C LEU A 31 24.76 -14.37 -0.44
N SER A 32 25.41 -14.73 0.68
CA SER A 32 25.90 -16.08 0.95
C SER A 32 25.75 -16.44 2.44
N LYS A 33 25.77 -17.74 2.76
CA LYS A 33 25.79 -18.22 4.16
C LYS A 33 27.03 -17.74 4.92
N GLU A 34 28.14 -17.55 4.22
CA GLU A 34 29.39 -16.99 4.78
C GLU A 34 29.27 -15.50 5.10
N ASP A 35 28.49 -14.76 4.30
CA ASP A 35 28.22 -13.35 4.58
C ASP A 35 27.27 -13.22 5.77
N GLN A 36 26.32 -14.15 5.92
CA GLN A 36 25.46 -14.23 7.10
C GLN A 36 26.27 -14.48 8.38
N THR A 37 27.24 -15.41 8.37
CA THR A 37 28.09 -15.68 9.54
C THR A 37 29.05 -14.55 9.85
N LYS A 38 29.43 -13.75 8.84
CA LYS A 38 30.29 -12.56 8.99
C LYS A 38 29.52 -11.25 9.14
N ASN A 39 28.18 -11.31 9.20
CA ASN A 39 27.28 -10.15 9.23
C ASN A 39 27.55 -9.12 8.10
N ARG A 40 27.91 -9.60 6.91
CA ARG A 40 28.09 -8.76 5.73
C ARG A 40 26.76 -8.58 5.01
N VAL A 41 26.07 -7.51 5.35
CA VAL A 41 24.81 -7.14 4.70
C VAL A 41 25.08 -6.77 3.25
N ASN A 42 24.18 -7.20 2.37
CA ASN A 42 24.19 -6.86 0.96
C ASN A 42 24.02 -5.33 0.78
N PRO A 43 24.97 -4.61 0.15
CA PRO A 43 24.85 -3.17 -0.08
C PRO A 43 23.60 -2.78 -0.87
N PHE A 44 23.08 -3.67 -1.74
CA PHE A 44 21.84 -3.44 -2.45
C PHE A 44 20.61 -3.50 -1.52
N PHE A 45 20.64 -4.38 -0.51
CA PHE A 45 19.59 -4.46 0.50
C PHE A 45 19.58 -3.22 1.39
N GLU A 46 20.75 -2.79 1.87
CA GLU A 46 20.88 -1.60 2.70
C GLU A 46 20.39 -0.34 1.96
N ASN A 47 20.79 -0.16 0.69
CA ASN A 47 20.32 0.94 -0.13
C ASN A 47 18.80 0.89 -0.35
N PHE A 48 18.26 -0.30 -0.63
CA PHE A 48 16.82 -0.48 -0.76
C PHE A 48 16.09 -0.15 0.54
N GLU A 49 16.59 -0.61 1.69
CA GLU A 49 16.00 -0.33 3.01
C GLU A 49 16.00 1.15 3.32
N GLN A 50 17.11 1.83 3.05
CA GLN A 50 17.21 3.28 3.22
C GLN A 50 16.18 4.02 2.38
N GLN A 51 16.06 3.68 1.10
CA GLN A 51 15.08 4.31 0.20
C GLN A 51 13.63 4.01 0.62
N ASP A 52 13.34 2.77 1.03
CA ASP A 52 12.01 2.37 1.49
C ASP A 52 11.63 3.09 2.79
N SER A 53 12.57 3.24 3.72
CA SER A 53 12.35 3.94 4.99
C SER A 53 12.03 5.42 4.77
N LEU A 54 12.77 6.10 3.89
CA LEU A 54 12.48 7.48 3.49
C LEU A 54 11.10 7.60 2.83
N LEU A 55 10.81 6.70 1.89
CA LEU A 55 9.52 6.68 1.20
C LEU A 55 8.38 6.45 2.19
N LYS A 56 8.55 5.55 3.15
CA LYS A 56 7.57 5.26 4.21
C LYS A 56 7.31 6.48 5.07
N SER A 57 8.36 7.18 5.52
CA SER A 57 8.22 8.41 6.32
C SER A 57 7.37 9.43 5.56
N TRP A 58 7.71 9.69 4.29
CA TRP A 58 6.97 10.62 3.44
C TRP A 58 5.52 10.17 3.19
N MET A 59 5.29 8.88 2.92
CA MET A 59 3.92 8.35 2.76
C MET A 59 3.09 8.60 4.03
N LEU A 60 3.66 8.33 5.20
CA LEU A 60 3.00 8.56 6.49
C LEU A 60 2.73 10.04 6.75
N GLU A 61 3.60 10.96 6.35
CA GLU A 61 3.37 12.40 6.45
C GLU A 61 2.22 12.85 5.54
N SER A 62 2.16 12.31 4.31
CA SER A 62 1.18 12.70 3.29
C SER A 62 -0.27 12.23 3.54
N MET A 63 -0.51 11.37 4.52
CA MET A 63 -1.82 10.76 4.76
C MET A 63 -2.46 11.23 6.08
N GLU A 64 -3.78 11.11 6.19
CA GLU A 64 -4.51 11.42 7.43
C GLU A 64 -4.17 10.43 8.55
N SER A 65 -4.26 10.89 9.81
CA SER A 65 -3.93 10.10 11.01
C SER A 65 -4.69 8.78 11.12
N SER A 66 -5.94 8.75 10.68
CA SER A 66 -6.79 7.55 10.63
C SER A 66 -6.17 6.42 9.79
N PHE A 67 -5.51 6.77 8.68
CA PHE A 67 -4.81 5.81 7.83
C PHE A 67 -3.46 5.40 8.41
N LYS A 68 -2.75 6.31 9.09
CA LYS A 68 -1.48 6.00 9.78
C LYS A 68 -1.65 4.89 10.80
N ILE A 69 -2.73 4.93 11.59
CA ILE A 69 -3.05 3.89 12.58
C ILE A 69 -3.28 2.54 11.90
N ARG A 70 -3.97 2.52 10.76
CA ARG A 70 -4.27 1.28 10.02
C ARG A 70 -3.02 0.59 9.47
N VAL A 71 -2.02 1.37 9.09
CA VAL A 71 -0.76 0.86 8.54
C VAL A 71 0.37 0.79 9.57
N ALA A 72 0.07 1.10 10.83
CA ALA A 72 1.00 0.95 11.94
C ALA A 72 1.46 -0.52 12.01
N GLY A 73 2.78 -0.71 12.06
CA GLY A 73 3.39 -2.05 12.02
C GLY A 73 3.70 -2.59 10.61
N CYS A 74 3.33 -1.89 9.54
CA CYS A 74 3.83 -2.23 8.21
C CYS A 74 5.33 -1.90 8.12
N THR A 75 6.16 -2.94 7.91
CA THR A 75 7.61 -2.77 7.76
C THR A 75 7.95 -2.04 6.46
N TRP A 76 7.44 -2.54 5.33
CA TRP A 76 7.78 -2.11 3.98
C TRP A 76 6.67 -1.30 3.30
N CYS A 77 7.04 -0.37 2.41
CA CYS A 77 6.11 0.46 1.64
C CYS A 77 5.09 -0.35 0.84
N HIS A 78 5.49 -1.48 0.24
CA HIS A 78 4.57 -2.34 -0.51
C HIS A 78 3.42 -2.88 0.35
N ARG A 79 3.65 -3.12 1.65
CA ARG A 79 2.60 -3.53 2.60
C ARG A 79 1.62 -2.41 2.85
N ILE A 80 2.11 -1.20 3.11
CA ILE A 80 1.29 0.02 3.26
C ILE A 80 0.39 0.19 2.03
N TRP A 81 1.01 0.12 0.84
CA TRP A 81 0.31 0.24 -0.44
C TRP A 81 -0.78 -0.81 -0.62
N SER A 82 -0.47 -2.08 -0.34
CA SER A 82 -1.42 -3.19 -0.46
C SER A 82 -2.59 -3.08 0.52
N VAL A 83 -2.32 -2.80 1.80
CA VAL A 83 -3.34 -2.64 2.84
C VAL A 83 -4.32 -1.53 2.48
N LEU A 84 -3.82 -0.39 2.05
CA LEU A 84 -4.68 0.73 1.65
C LEU A 84 -5.49 0.38 0.39
N LYS A 85 -4.88 -0.24 -0.64
CA LYS A 85 -5.62 -0.67 -1.84
C LYS A 85 -6.75 -1.63 -1.50
N MET A 86 -6.49 -2.63 -0.66
CA MET A 86 -7.51 -3.58 -0.20
C MET A 86 -8.63 -2.88 0.57
N TYR A 87 -8.27 -1.95 1.46
CA TYR A 87 -9.25 -1.17 2.23
C TYR A 87 -10.20 -0.40 1.30
N PHE A 88 -9.68 0.42 0.39
CA PHE A 88 -10.55 1.19 -0.51
C PHE A 88 -11.35 0.28 -1.46
N ALA A 89 -10.77 -0.81 -1.97
CA ALA A 89 -11.51 -1.76 -2.79
C ALA A 89 -12.68 -2.40 -2.01
N SER A 90 -12.50 -2.71 -0.72
CA SER A 90 -13.58 -3.24 0.13
C SER A 90 -14.70 -2.22 0.35
N GLN A 91 -14.34 -0.95 0.60
CA GLN A 91 -15.30 0.14 0.80
C GLN A 91 -16.12 0.40 -0.47
N THR A 92 -15.47 0.46 -1.64
CA THR A 92 -16.17 0.63 -2.92
C THR A 92 -17.13 -0.53 -3.19
N LYS A 93 -16.71 -1.79 -2.94
CA LYS A 93 -17.58 -2.96 -3.10
C LYS A 93 -18.79 -2.91 -2.16
N ALA A 94 -18.60 -2.50 -0.90
CA ALA A 94 -19.68 -2.36 0.07
C ALA A 94 -20.69 -1.28 -0.35
N MET A 95 -20.21 -0.11 -0.78
CA MET A 95 -21.05 0.97 -1.28
C MET A 95 -21.87 0.56 -2.51
N VAL A 96 -21.24 -0.11 -3.49
CA VAL A 96 -21.94 -0.64 -4.66
C VAL A 96 -23.06 -1.61 -4.26
N LYS A 97 -22.81 -2.49 -3.28
CA LYS A 97 -23.84 -3.40 -2.75
C LYS A 97 -24.99 -2.63 -2.09
N GLN A 98 -24.69 -1.63 -1.27
CA GLN A 98 -25.70 -0.81 -0.60
C GLN A 98 -26.59 -0.09 -1.62
N ILE A 99 -26.01 0.54 -2.64
CA ILE A 99 -26.76 1.20 -3.72
C ILE A 99 -27.66 0.21 -4.44
N LYS A 100 -27.17 -0.99 -4.79
CA LYS A 100 -27.99 -2.04 -5.42
C LYS A 100 -29.16 -2.49 -4.54
N ILE A 101 -28.99 -2.53 -3.21
CA ILE A 101 -30.08 -2.84 -2.28
C ILE A 101 -31.11 -1.72 -2.26
N GLN A 102 -30.67 -0.46 -2.16
CA GLN A 102 -31.56 0.70 -2.17
C GLN A 102 -32.38 0.77 -3.46
N LEU A 103 -31.76 0.57 -4.62
CA LEU A 103 -32.46 0.54 -5.92
C LEU A 103 -33.54 -0.56 -5.96
N ARG A 104 -33.23 -1.78 -5.49
CA ARG A 104 -34.21 -2.87 -5.42
C ARG A 104 -35.39 -2.52 -4.52
N ASN A 105 -35.13 -1.88 -3.38
CA ASN A 105 -36.18 -1.49 -2.45
C ASN A 105 -37.09 -0.40 -3.03
N VAL A 106 -36.53 0.60 -3.73
CA VAL A 106 -37.30 1.66 -4.41
C VAL A 106 -38.13 1.11 -5.56
N CYS A 107 -37.60 0.17 -6.34
CA CYS A 107 -38.38 -0.51 -7.38
C CYS A 107 -39.54 -1.33 -6.80
N LYS A 108 -39.32 -1.97 -5.63
CA LYS A 108 -40.35 -2.78 -4.96
C LYS A 108 -41.49 -1.92 -4.42
N THR A 109 -41.21 -0.79 -3.79
CA THR A 109 -42.24 0.15 -3.31
C THR A 109 -43.03 0.78 -4.45
N ARG A 110 -42.41 1.02 -5.61
CA ARG A 110 -43.12 1.54 -6.80
C ARG A 110 -44.04 0.52 -7.47
N SER A 111 -43.80 -0.79 -7.31
CA SER A 111 -44.65 -1.84 -7.87
C SER A 111 -45.82 -2.24 -6.95
N MET A 112 -45.83 -1.74 -5.71
CA MET A 112 -46.87 -2.01 -4.71
C MET A 112 -47.85 -0.83 -4.54
N ASN A 113 -47.59 0.30 -5.18
CA ASN A 113 -48.49 1.45 -5.34
C ASN A 113 -49.04 1.47 -6.76
#